data_AF-A0A401FZZ5-F1
#
_entry.id   AF-A0A401FZZ5-F1
#
_cell.length_a   1.000
_cell.length_b   1.000
_cell.length_c   1.000
_cell.angle_alpha   90.00
_cell.angle_beta   90.00
_cell.angle_gamma   90.00
#
_symmetry.space_group_name_H-M   'P 1'
#
loop_
_entity.id
_entity.type
_entity.pdbx_description
1 polymer ?
#
loop_
_entity_poly.entity_id
_entity_poly.type
_entity_poly.pdbx_seq_one_letter_code
_entity_poly.pdbx_strand_id
1 'polypeptide(L)'
;MVLVGHGTDHPSWSSYMAMNQIFAETVGPGVHVGMVEGDYLSPESVIEKVRAEGFKKVRLAPMMLVAGVHFEEDITGDEDSWQAVLEKAGFSVSVTRKGMGMSQDIVGIFCDHVRAALDVIPDQEELFKS
;
A
#
# COMPACT_ATOMS: atom_id res chain seq x y z
N MET A 1 -12.12 1.49 -2.21
CA MET A 1 -11.03 0.68 -1.63
C MET A 1 -9.93 1.63 -1.23
N VAL A 2 -9.34 1.41 -0.06
CA VAL A 2 -8.17 2.15 0.41
C VAL A 2 -7.06 1.14 0.64
N LEU A 3 -5.95 1.32 -0.08
CA LEU A 3 -4.73 0.53 0.04
C LEU A 3 -3.80 1.23 1.02
N VAL A 4 -3.52 0.61 2.17
CA VAL A 4 -2.76 1.27 3.25
C VAL A 4 -1.32 0.74 3.26
N GLY A 5 -0.38 1.60 2.89
CA GLY A 5 1.05 1.35 3.02
C GLY A 5 1.57 1.77 4.40
N HIS A 6 2.81 1.38 4.70
CA HIS A 6 3.45 1.79 5.95
C HIS A 6 3.71 3.30 5.97
N GLY A 7 4.23 3.85 4.87
CA GLY A 7 4.84 5.19 4.90
C GLY A 7 6.28 5.14 5.44
N THR A 8 6.99 6.26 5.34
CA THR A 8 8.36 6.42 5.85
C THR A 8 8.77 7.90 5.78
N ASP A 9 9.66 8.34 6.66
CA ASP A 9 10.30 9.66 6.56
C ASP A 9 11.28 9.78 5.37
N HIS A 10 11.71 8.64 4.81
CA HIS A 10 12.60 8.63 3.66
C HIS A 10 11.87 9.12 2.39
N PRO A 11 12.50 9.88 1.47
CA PRO A 11 11.85 10.43 0.26
C PRO A 11 11.12 9.41 -0.65
N SER A 12 11.37 8.12 -0.46
CA SER A 12 10.63 7.03 -1.12
C SER A 12 9.13 7.03 -0.80
N TRP A 13 8.66 7.75 0.21
CA TRP A 13 7.22 7.95 0.47
C TRP A 13 6.48 8.52 -0.74
N SER A 14 7.17 9.28 -1.60
CA SER A 14 6.64 9.80 -2.86
C SER A 14 6.09 8.72 -3.79
N SER A 15 6.57 7.47 -3.66
CA SER A 15 6.04 6.33 -4.41
C SER A 15 4.56 6.08 -4.12
N TYR A 16 4.10 6.27 -2.87
CA TYR A 16 2.68 6.13 -2.52
C TYR A 16 1.82 7.21 -3.18
N MET A 17 2.33 8.44 -3.31
CA MET A 17 1.66 9.51 -4.05
C MET A 17 1.52 9.17 -5.53
N ALA A 18 2.62 8.72 -6.16
CA ALA A 18 2.62 8.30 -7.55
C ALA A 18 1.62 7.16 -7.78
N MET A 19 1.62 6.15 -6.91
CA MET A 19 0.68 5.03 -6.98
C MET A 19 -0.77 5.48 -6.81
N ASN A 20 -1.06 6.41 -5.89
CA ASN A 20 -2.41 6.97 -5.74
C ASN A 20 -2.89 7.63 -7.04
N GLN A 21 -2.02 8.42 -7.68
CA GLN A 21 -2.34 9.08 -8.94
C GLN A 21 -2.54 8.07 -10.08
N ILE A 22 -1.62 7.10 -10.22
CA ILE A 22 -1.72 6.06 -11.24
C ILE A 22 -3.02 5.26 -11.08
N PHE A 23 -3.41 4.90 -9.86
CA PHE A 23 -4.69 4.20 -9.64
C PHE A 23 -5.91 5.05 -9.98
N ALA A 24 -5.90 6.33 -9.64
CA ALA A 24 -6.98 7.23 -10.02
C ALA A 24 -7.13 7.33 -11.55
N GLU A 25 -6.04 7.33 -12.29
CA GLU A 25 -6.04 7.40 -13.76
C GLU A 25 -6.38 6.06 -14.44
N THR A 26 -5.87 4.95 -13.92
CA THR A 26 -5.94 3.64 -14.59
C THR A 26 -7.13 2.78 -14.14
N VAL A 27 -7.54 2.90 -12.88
CA VAL A 27 -8.66 2.14 -12.30
C VAL A 27 -9.91 3.02 -12.19
N GLY A 28 -9.73 4.30 -11.90
CA GLY A 28 -10.80 5.28 -11.76
C GLY A 28 -11.18 5.59 -10.31
N PRO A 29 -12.30 6.29 -10.10
CA PRO A 29 -12.72 6.76 -8.78
C PRO A 29 -12.97 5.61 -7.80
N GLY A 30 -12.72 5.87 -6.51
CA GLY A 30 -12.96 4.90 -5.46
C GLY A 30 -11.81 3.94 -5.17
N VAL A 31 -10.62 4.15 -5.74
CA VAL A 31 -9.36 3.53 -5.28
C VAL A 31 -8.43 4.63 -4.77
N HIS A 32 -8.01 4.48 -3.51
CA HIS A 32 -7.16 5.44 -2.81
C HIS A 32 -5.99 4.72 -2.16
N VAL A 33 -4.87 5.41 -2.01
CA VAL A 33 -3.73 4.96 -1.21
C VAL A 33 -3.66 5.79 0.07
N GLY A 34 -3.40 5.12 1.18
CA GLY A 34 -3.19 5.69 2.50
C GLY A 34 -1.81 5.31 3.04
N MET A 35 -1.30 6.06 4.01
CA MET A 35 -0.11 5.70 4.78
C MET A 35 -0.43 5.66 6.27
N VAL A 36 0.27 4.79 7.01
CA VAL A 36 0.24 4.79 8.48
C VAL A 36 1.11 5.92 9.03
N GLU A 37 2.33 6.04 8.50
CA GLU A 37 3.31 7.04 8.90
C GLU A 37 3.44 8.16 7.87
N GLY A 38 3.52 9.39 8.38
CA GLY A 38 3.72 10.62 7.60
C GLY A 38 2.48 11.49 7.47
N ASP A 39 2.68 12.74 7.08
CA ASP A 39 1.63 13.77 7.04
C ASP A 39 0.78 13.74 5.75
N TYR A 40 1.22 13.00 4.73
CA TYR A 40 0.55 12.89 3.44
C TYR A 40 -0.28 11.61 3.36
N LEU A 41 -1.42 11.63 2.64
CA LEU A 41 -2.32 10.47 2.54
C LEU A 41 -2.77 9.92 3.91
N SER A 42 -2.92 10.81 4.90
CA SER A 42 -3.46 10.47 6.21
C SER A 42 -4.92 9.99 6.11
N PRO A 43 -5.44 9.28 7.13
CA PRO A 43 -6.85 8.88 7.18
C PRO A 43 -7.83 10.03 6.91
N GLU A 44 -7.59 11.21 7.49
CA GLU A 44 -8.44 12.40 7.37
C GLU A 44 -8.48 12.89 5.91
N SER A 45 -7.32 13.00 5.28
CA SER A 45 -7.21 13.48 3.89
C SER A 45 -7.90 12.52 2.90
N VAL A 46 -7.84 11.21 3.16
CA VAL A 46 -8.50 10.19 2.35
C VAL A 46 -10.01 10.19 2.61
N ILE A 47 -10.43 10.37 3.86
CA ILE A 47 -11.85 10.48 4.24
C ILE A 47 -12.55 11.62 3.50
N GLU A 48 -11.91 12.79 3.41
CA GLU A 48 -12.47 13.94 2.70
C GLU A 48 -12.71 13.63 1.23
N LYS A 49 -11.73 12.99 0.56
CA LYS A 49 -11.84 12.57 -0.84
C LYS A 49 -12.93 11.52 -1.04
N VAL A 50 -12.92 10.46 -0.24
CA VAL A 50 -13.91 9.37 -0.32
C VAL A 50 -15.33 9.90 -0.09
N ARG A 51 -15.50 10.87 0.82
CA ARG A 51 -16.79 11.53 1.07
C ARG A 51 -17.22 12.41 -0.11
N ALA A 52 -16.30 13.21 -0.67
CA ALA A 52 -16.57 14.06 -1.81
C ALA A 52 -16.99 13.25 -3.06
N GLU A 53 -16.43 12.04 -3.21
CA GLU A 53 -16.81 11.08 -4.25
C GLU A 53 -18.17 10.38 -3.97
N GLY A 54 -18.78 10.60 -2.80
CA GLY A 54 -20.11 10.08 -2.46
C GLY A 54 -20.13 8.63 -1.96
N PHE A 55 -18.98 8.05 -1.63
CA PHE A 55 -18.91 6.69 -1.09
C PHE A 55 -19.37 6.64 0.38
N LYS A 56 -19.94 5.50 0.77
CA LYS A 56 -20.36 5.22 2.17
C LYS A 56 -19.75 3.94 2.74
N LYS A 57 -19.12 3.14 1.87
CA LYS A 57 -18.50 1.86 2.21
C LYS A 57 -17.04 1.93 1.82
N VAL A 58 -16.18 1.53 2.75
CA VAL A 58 -14.74 1.47 2.53
C VAL A 58 -14.26 0.05 2.73
N ARG A 59 -13.40 -0.41 1.83
CA ARG A 59 -12.64 -1.64 1.99
C ARG A 59 -11.18 -1.26 2.20
N LEU A 60 -10.65 -1.58 3.36
CA LEU A 60 -9.23 -1.48 3.67
C LEU A 60 -8.51 -2.73 3.19
N ALA A 61 -7.33 -2.56 2.61
CA ALA A 61 -6.41 -3.66 2.32
C ALA A 61 -4.96 -3.18 2.51
N PRO A 62 -4.05 -4.02 3.03
CA PRO A 62 -2.66 -3.64 3.20
C PRO A 62 -1.94 -3.57 1.86
N MET A 63 -1.21 -2.48 1.64
CA MET A 63 -0.21 -2.31 0.59
C MET A 63 1.18 -2.71 1.13
N MET A 64 1.22 -3.80 1.89
CA MET A 64 2.41 -4.37 2.54
C MET A 64 2.52 -5.85 2.18
N LEU A 65 3.74 -6.39 2.15
CA LEU A 65 3.98 -7.77 1.71
C LEU A 65 3.27 -8.78 2.64
N VAL A 66 3.35 -8.57 3.94
CA VAL A 66 2.71 -9.38 4.98
C VAL A 66 1.74 -8.51 5.78
N ALA A 67 0.58 -9.05 6.13
CA ALA A 67 -0.31 -8.45 7.12
C ALA A 67 0.17 -8.85 8.53
N GLY A 68 1.23 -8.19 9.00
CA GLY A 68 1.86 -8.44 10.30
C GLY A 68 1.36 -7.52 11.42
N VAL A 69 2.17 -7.31 12.46
CA VAL A 69 1.80 -6.50 13.64
C VAL A 69 1.30 -5.10 13.28
N HIS A 70 1.97 -4.40 12.37
CA HIS A 70 1.52 -3.08 11.88
C HIS A 70 0.13 -3.10 11.21
N PHE A 71 -0.27 -4.22 10.61
CA PHE A 71 -1.65 -4.33 10.11
C PHE A 71 -2.65 -4.42 11.27
N GLU A 72 -2.31 -5.18 12.31
CA GLU A 72 -3.19 -5.37 13.47
C GLU A 72 -3.34 -4.08 14.27
N GLU A 73 -2.24 -3.36 14.51
CA GLU A 73 -2.22 -2.12 15.29
C GLU A 73 -2.74 -0.93 14.48
N ASP A 74 -2.17 -0.69 13.30
CA ASP A 74 -2.39 0.58 12.59
C ASP A 74 -3.59 0.57 11.65
N ILE A 75 -3.97 -0.61 11.14
CA ILE A 75 -5.08 -0.73 10.20
C ILE A 75 -6.37 -1.17 10.90
N THR A 76 -6.29 -2.12 11.82
CA THR A 76 -7.46 -2.72 12.49
C THR A 76 -7.48 -2.57 14.01
N GLY A 77 -6.55 -1.81 14.58
CA GLY A 77 -6.41 -1.66 16.02
C GLY A 77 -7.47 -0.74 16.61
N ASP A 78 -7.14 -0.15 17.75
CA ASP A 78 -8.09 0.62 18.55
C ASP A 78 -8.25 2.06 18.00
N GLU A 79 -8.47 3.06 18.86
CA GLU A 79 -9.09 4.35 18.50
C GLU A 79 -8.41 5.15 17.38
N ASP A 80 -7.10 4.94 17.17
CA ASP A 80 -6.30 5.65 16.17
C ASP A 80 -6.04 4.84 14.89
N SER A 81 -6.58 3.62 14.78
CA SER A 81 -6.41 2.80 13.58
C SER A 81 -7.20 3.34 12.38
N TRP A 82 -6.77 3.01 11.16
CA TRP A 82 -7.50 3.36 9.94
C TRP A 82 -8.98 2.94 9.99
N GLN A 83 -9.25 1.74 10.51
CA GLN A 83 -10.61 1.25 10.64
C GLN A 83 -11.42 2.12 11.61
N ALA A 84 -10.91 2.39 12.81
CA ALA A 84 -11.60 3.18 13.82
C ALA A 84 -11.89 4.61 13.35
N VAL A 85 -10.91 5.27 12.71
CA VAL A 85 -11.06 6.64 12.20
C VAL A 85 -12.12 6.70 11.09
N LEU A 86 -12.14 5.73 10.16
CA LEU A 86 -13.15 5.65 9.11
C LEU A 86 -14.55 5.36 9.65
N GLU A 87 -14.68 4.45 10.62
CA GLU A 87 -15.96 4.11 11.25
C GLU A 87 -16.52 5.31 12.03
N LYS A 88 -15.67 6.02 12.78
CA LYS A 88 -16.02 7.27 13.49
C LYS A 88 -16.47 8.37 12.53
N ALA A 89 -15.92 8.42 11.32
CA ALA A 89 -16.34 9.33 10.26
C ALA A 89 -17.68 8.92 9.59
N GLY A 90 -18.26 7.78 9.97
CA GLY A 90 -19.57 7.31 9.51
C GLY A 90 -19.53 6.36 8.30
N PHE A 91 -18.36 5.82 7.95
CA PHE A 91 -18.26 4.81 6.90
C PHE A 91 -18.53 3.41 7.42
N SER A 92 -19.13 2.56 6.58
CA SER A 92 -19.12 1.12 6.81
C SER A 92 -17.81 0.53 6.30
N VAL A 93 -16.98 0.01 7.20
CA VAL A 93 -15.63 -0.47 6.88
C VAL A 93 -15.59 -1.99 6.81
N SER A 94 -14.85 -2.51 5.85
CA SER A 94 -14.49 -3.92 5.72
C SER A 94 -13.00 -4.04 5.49
N VAL A 95 -12.39 -5.14 5.94
CA VAL A 95 -10.93 -5.29 5.89
C VAL A 95 -10.51 -6.57 5.18
N THR A 96 -9.52 -6.45 4.30
CA THR A 96 -8.83 -7.58 3.67
C THR A 96 -7.57 -7.89 4.46
N ARG A 97 -7.52 -9.04 5.14
CA ARG A 97 -6.38 -9.46 5.98
C ARG A 97 -5.26 -10.18 5.21
N LYS A 98 -5.18 -9.98 3.89
CA LYS A 98 -4.18 -10.64 3.05
C LYS A 98 -3.16 -9.59 2.60
N GLY A 99 -1.90 -9.80 2.98
CA GLY A 99 -0.78 -9.03 2.43
C GLY A 99 -0.59 -9.28 0.93
N MET A 100 0.14 -8.37 0.28
CA MET A 100 0.37 -8.44 -1.17
C MET A 100 1.14 -9.71 -1.59
N GLY A 101 1.92 -10.32 -0.68
CA GLY A 101 2.66 -11.55 -0.95
C GLY A 101 1.77 -12.77 -1.20
N MET A 102 0.47 -12.68 -0.93
CA MET A 102 -0.50 -13.72 -1.26
C MET A 102 -0.98 -13.65 -2.73
N SER A 103 -0.62 -12.59 -3.45
CA SER A 103 -0.91 -12.44 -4.89
C SER A 103 0.21 -13.04 -5.73
N GLN A 104 -0.13 -14.00 -6.58
CA GLN A 104 0.85 -14.62 -7.49
C GLN A 104 1.42 -13.60 -8.48
N ASP A 105 0.64 -12.60 -8.89
CA ASP A 105 1.11 -11.55 -9.80
C ASP A 105 2.19 -10.67 -9.13
N ILE A 106 1.99 -10.34 -7.84
CA ILE A 106 2.98 -9.59 -7.06
C ILE A 106 4.24 -10.43 -6.84
N VAL A 107 4.09 -11.71 -6.50
CA VAL A 107 5.22 -12.63 -6.40
C VAL A 107 5.99 -12.71 -7.73
N GLY A 108 5.27 -12.73 -8.86
CA GLY A 108 5.86 -12.65 -10.20
C GLY A 108 6.77 -11.44 -10.39
N ILE A 109 6.31 -10.24 -10.00
CA ILE A 109 7.12 -9.01 -10.04
C ILE A 109 8.40 -9.15 -9.22
N PHE A 110 8.32 -9.69 -8.00
CA PHE A 110 9.51 -9.94 -7.19
C PHE A 110 10.47 -10.94 -7.85
N CYS A 111 9.95 -12.03 -8.43
CA CYS A 111 10.78 -12.97 -9.17
C CYS A 111 11.47 -12.33 -10.38
N ASP A 112 10.78 -11.45 -11.10
CA ASP A 112 11.35 -10.74 -12.25
C ASP A 112 12.46 -9.77 -11.82
N HIS A 113 12.28 -9.05 -10.70
CA HIS A 113 13.35 -8.24 -10.13
C HIS A 113 14.57 -9.07 -9.71
N VAL A 114 14.36 -10.26 -9.14
CA VAL A 114 15.47 -11.17 -8.79
C VAL A 114 16.21 -11.64 -10.05
N ARG A 115 15.48 -12.02 -11.12
CA ARG A 115 16.10 -12.41 -12.40
C ARG A 115 16.91 -11.26 -13.00
N ALA A 116 16.32 -10.06 -13.07
CA ALA A 116 17.01 -8.89 -13.60
C ALA A 116 18.28 -8.54 -12.80
N ALA A 117 18.27 -8.74 -11.48
CA ALA A 117 19.45 -8.57 -10.64
C ALA A 117 20.53 -9.62 -10.91
N LEU A 118 20.15 -10.88 -11.20
CA LEU A 118 21.10 -11.93 -11.57
C LEU A 118 21.73 -11.67 -12.95
N ASP A 119 20.98 -11.14 -13.91
CA ASP A 119 21.46 -10.84 -15.26
C ASP A 119 22.58 -9.76 -15.29
N VAL A 120 22.70 -8.95 -14.24
CA VAL A 120 23.73 -7.90 -14.14
C VAL A 120 24.92 -8.30 -13.25
N ILE A 121 24.90 -9.49 -12.66
CA ILE A 121 26.05 -10.04 -11.92
C ILE A 121 26.94 -10.77 -12.95
N PRO A 122 28.19 -10.34 -13.17
CA PRO A 122 29.09 -11.04 -14.07
C PRO A 122 29.35 -12.47 -13.57
N ASP A 123 29.38 -13.42 -14.50
CA ASP A 123 29.74 -14.80 -14.20
C ASP A 123 31.12 -14.86 -13.53
N GLN A 124 31.25 -15.68 -12.49
CA GLN A 124 32.50 -15.85 -11.73
C GLN A 124 33.67 -16.34 -12.61
N GLU A 125 33.41 -16.86 -13.82
CA GLU A 125 34.46 -17.22 -14.79
C GLU A 125 35.13 -16.04 -15.50
N GLU A 126 34.51 -14.85 -15.55
CA GLU A 126 35.13 -13.66 -16.15
C GLU A 126 36.05 -12.91 -15.19
N LEU A 127 35.88 -13.10 -13.88
CA LEU A 127 36.68 -12.46 -12.82
C LEU A 127 38.12 -13.01 -12.69
N PHE A 128 38.43 -14.14 -13.32
CA PHE A 128 39.76 -14.77 -13.26
C PHE A 128 40.49 -14.82 -14.61
N LYS A 129 40.03 -14.08 -15.62
CA LYS A 129 40.66 -14.02 -16.96
C LYS A 129 41.55 -12.78 -17.21
N SER A 130 41.88 -11.98 -16.19
CA SER A 130 42.82 -10.85 -16.29
C SER A 130 44.23 -11.19 -15.81
#